data_AF-A0AAW1CW65-F1
#
_entry.id   AF-A0AAW1CW65-F1
#
_cell.length_a   1.000
_cell.length_b   1.000
_cell.length_c   1.000
_cell.angle_alpha   90.00
_cell.angle_beta   90.00
_cell.angle_gamma   90.00
#
_symmetry.space_group_name_H-M   'P 1'
#
loop_
_entity.id
_entity.type
_entity.pdbx_description
1 polymer ?
#
loop_
_entity_poly.entity_id
_entity_poly.type
_entity_poly.pdbx_seq_one_letter_code
_entity_poly.pdbx_strand_id
1 'polypeptide(L)' 'MMASPWPTLACCLGYAYFSTVLGPALMANRKPLKLRNILIVYNLIQTLFSTWIFYEVSELYYA' A
#
# COMPACT_ATOMS: atom_id res chain seq x y z
N MET A 1 0.99 -15.47 0.55
CA MET A 1 1.64 -14.90 1.75
C MET A 1 1.56 -15.82 2.98
N MET A 2 0.50 -16.62 3.16
CA MET A 2 0.31 -17.43 4.38
C MET A 2 0.94 -18.83 4.38
N ALA A 3 1.46 -19.31 3.24
CA ALA A 3 2.06 -20.65 3.15
C ALA A 3 3.54 -20.69 3.56
N SER A 4 4.27 -19.59 3.37
CA SER A 4 5.67 -19.47 3.76
C SER A 4 6.04 -17.99 3.94
N PRO A 5 7.02 -17.64 4.78
CA PRO A 5 7.42 -16.26 5.02
C PRO A 5 8.26 -15.68 3.87
N TRP A 6 8.88 -16.54 3.06
CA TRP A 6 9.79 -16.15 1.99
C TRP A 6 9.20 -15.17 0.97
N PRO A 7 7.97 -15.35 0.46
CA PRO A 7 7.35 -14.39 -0.46
C PRO A 7 7.14 -13.02 0.18
N THR A 8 6.70 -12.97 1.44
CA THR A 8 6.50 -11.72 2.19
C THR A 8 7.82 -10.99 2.38
N LEU A 9 8.86 -11.71 2.81
CA LEU A 9 10.19 -11.16 3.03
C LEU A 9 10.79 -10.62 1.74
N ALA A 10 10.64 -11.34 0.62
CA ALA A 10 11.08 -10.89 -0.69
C ALA A 10 10.38 -9.58 -1.11
N CYS A 11 9.06 -9.47 -0.90
CA CYS A 11 8.31 -8.24 -1.18
C CYS A 11 8.80 -7.07 -0.32
N CYS A 12 9.00 -7.26 0.98
CA CYS A 12 9.46 -6.21 1.88
C CYS A 12 10.86 -5.70 1.50
N LEU A 13 11.81 -6.62 1.26
CA LEU A 13 13.17 -6.27 0.86
C LEU A 13 13.18 -5.59 -0.52
N GLY A 14 12.39 -6.11 -1.46
CA GLY A 14 12.22 -5.50 -2.78
C GLY A 14 11.65 -4.09 -2.70
N TYR A 15 10.62 -3.88 -1.89
CA TYR A 15 10.04 -2.56 -1.64
C TYR A 15 11.04 -1.60 -1.00
N ALA A 16 11.81 -2.05 0.00
CA ALA A 16 12.82 -1.22 0.65
C ALA A 16 13.92 -0.77 -0.33
N TYR A 17 14.46 -1.71 -1.13
CA TYR A 17 15.44 -1.38 -2.17
C TYR A 17 14.87 -0.43 -3.23
N PHE A 18 13.64 -0.70 -3.69
CA PHE A 18 12.98 0.13 -4.69
C PHE A 18 12.72 1.55 -4.19
N SER A 19 12.20 1.70 -2.97
CA SER A 19 11.84 3.01 -2.41
C SER A 19 13.04 3.88 -2.03
N THR A 20 14.15 3.26 -1.60
CA THR A 20 15.32 4.01 -1.08
C THR A 20 16.42 4.22 -2.11
N VAL A 21 16.60 3.31 -3.07
CA VAL A 21 17.70 3.37 -4.04
C VAL A 21 17.18 3.60 -5.45
N LEU A 22 16.36 2.68 -5.96
CA LEU A 22 15.98 2.67 -7.38
C LEU A 22 15.03 3.83 -7.73
N GLY A 23 14.04 4.09 -6.89
CA GLY A 23 13.05 5.15 -7.07
C GLY A 23 13.71 6.54 -7.13
N PRO A 24 14.51 6.94 -6.13
CA PRO A 24 15.23 8.21 -6.17
C PRO A 24 16.18 8.33 -7.37
N ALA A 25 16.91 7.27 -7.71
CA ALA A 25 17.80 7.26 -8.87
C ALA A 25 17.06 7.49 -10.20
N LEU A 26 15.89 6.86 -10.38
CA LEU A 26 15.04 7.05 -11.56
C LEU A 26 14.38 8.44 -11.60
N MET A 27 14.10 9.03 -10.44
CA MET A 27 13.43 10.32 -10.31
C MET A 27 14.41 11.51 -10.32
N ALA A 28 15.72 11.28 -10.19
CA ALA A 28 16.74 12.34 -10.04
C ALA A 28 16.70 13.40 -11.16
N ASN A 29 16.37 13.02 -12.40
CA ASN A 29 16.32 13.92 -13.55
C ASN A 29 14.89 14.08 -14.13
N ARG A 30 13.86 13.76 -13.35
CA ARG A 30 12.46 13.81 -13.78
C ARG A 30 11.68 14.79 -12.91
N LYS A 31 10.76 15.55 -13.53
CA LYS A 31 9.82 16.40 -12.79
C LYS A 31 8.91 15.53 -11.90
N PRO A 32 8.50 16.01 -10.73
CA PRO A 32 7.63 15.27 -9.83
C PRO A 32 6.31 14.92 -10.52
N LEU A 33 5.88 13.67 -10.35
CA LEU A 33 4.63 13.17 -10.91
C LEU A 33 3.44 13.84 -10.21
N LYS A 34 2.49 14.38 -10.99
CA LYS A 34 1.26 14.97 -10.46
C LYS A 34 0.22 13.87 -10.19
N LEU A 35 0.33 13.21 -9.04
CA LEU A 35 -0.55 12.09 -8.67
C LEU A 35 -1.76 12.50 -7.81
N ARG A 36 -2.01 13.80 -7.63
CA ARG A 36 -3.02 14.30 -6.67
C ARG A 36 -4.40 13.65 -6.82
N ASN A 37 -4.95 13.61 -8.02
CA ASN A 37 -6.28 13.03 -8.25
C ASN A 37 -6.29 11.50 -8.01
N ILE A 38 -5.21 10.82 -8.40
CA ILE A 38 -5.04 9.39 -8.18
C ILE A 38 -5.00 9.09 -6.68
N LEU A 39 -4.26 9.90 -5.91
CA LEU A 39 -4.18 9.77 -4.45
C LEU A 39 -5.52 10.04 -3.76
N ILE A 40 -6.32 11.00 -4.25
CA ILE A 40 -7.67 11.25 -3.71
C ILE A 40 -8.56 10.02 -3.89
N VAL A 41 -8.60 9.44 -5.09
CA VAL A 41 -9.40 8.24 -5.39
C VAL A 41 -8.90 7.05 -4.59
N TYR A 42 -7.58 6.85 -4.52
CA TYR A 42 -6.96 5.78 -3.76
C TYR A 42 -7.33 5.86 -2.27
N ASN A 43 -7.18 7.02 -1.65
CA ASN A 43 -7.52 7.20 -0.23
C ASN A 43 -9.02 7.03 0.02
N LEU A 44 -9.90 7.50 -0.88
CA LEU A 44 -11.35 7.31 -0.75
C LEU A 44 -11.71 5.82 -0.75
N ILE A 45 -11.18 5.05 -1.70
CA ILE A 45 -11.38 3.60 -1.76
C ILE A 45 -10.83 2.94 -0.49
N GLN A 46 -9.63 3.35 -0.05
CA GLN A 46 -9.01 2.82 1.17
C GLN A 46 -9.89 3.09 2.40
N THR A 47 -10.43 4.29 2.56
CA THR A 47 -11.34 4.62 3.67
C THR A 47 -12.61 3.78 3.63
N LEU A 48 -13.26 3.65 2.48
CA LEU A 48 -14.47 2.80 2.35
C LEU A 48 -14.17 1.34 2.71
N PHE A 49 -13.04 0.81 2.24
CA PHE A 49 -12.61 -0.54 2.55
C PHE A 49 -12.31 -0.73 4.05
N SER A 50 -11.64 0.22 4.68
CA SER A 50 -11.41 0.22 6.13
C SER A 50 -12.71 0.30 6.93
N THR A 51 -13.67 1.12 6.50
CA THR A 51 -15.00 1.20 7.13
C THR A 51 -15.74 -0.13 7.04
N TRP A 52 -15.69 -0.80 5.87
CA TRP A 52 -16.32 -2.09 5.68
C TRP A 52 -15.68 -3.18 6.56
N ILE A 53 -14.34 -3.26 6.61
CA ILE A 53 -13.65 -4.18 7.53
C ILE A 53 -14.05 -3.92 8.98
N PHE A 54 -14.13 -2.66 9.40
CA PHE A 54 -14.49 -2.32 10.77
C PHE A 54 -15.92 -2.76 11.12
N TYR A 55 -16.86 -2.59 10.18
CA TYR A 55 -18.23 -3.08 10.33
C TYR A 55 -18.28 -4.60 10.48
N GLU A 56 -17.60 -5.34 9.59
CA GLU A 56 -17.53 -6.81 9.64
C GLU A 56 -16.95 -7.32 10.98
N VAL A 57 -15.82 -6.72 11.42
CA VAL A 57 -15.20 -7.06 12.69
C VAL A 57 -16.10 -6.74 13.87
N SER A 58 -16.86 -5.64 13.81
CA SER A 58 -17.82 -5.30 14.86
C SER A 58 -18.99 -6.27 14.91
N GLU A 59 -19.52 -6.69 13.75
CA GLU A 59 -20.60 -7.67 13.67
C GLU A 59 -20.15 -9.03 14.25
N LEU A 60 -18.94 -9.47 13.91
CA LEU A 60 -18.34 -10.69 14.48
C LEU A 60 -18.05 -10.61 15.99
N TYR A 61 -17.91 -9.41 16.56
CA TYR A 61 -17.68 -9.22 18.00
C TYR A 61 -18.98 -9.27 18.82
N TYR A 62 -20.10 -8.86 18.23
CA TYR A 62 -21.41 -8.89 18.87
C TYR A 62 -22.21 -10.18 18.61
N ALA A 63 -21.71 -11.08 17.74
CA ALA A 63 -22.25 -12.42 17.48
C ALA A 63 -21.59 -13.49 18.37
#